data_AF-A0A8G1H950-F1
#
_entry.id   AF-A0A8G1H950-F1
#
_cell.length_a   1.000
_cell.length_b   1.000
_cell.length_c   1.000
_cell.angle_alpha   90.00
_cell.angle_beta   90.00
_cell.angle_gamma   90.00
#
_symmetry.space_group_name_H-M   'P 1'
#
loop_
_entity.id
_entity.type
_entity.pdbx_description
1 polymer ?
#
loop_
_entity_poly.entity_id
_entity_poly.type
_entity_poly.pdbx_seq_one_letter_code
_entity_poly.pdbx_strand_id
1 'polypeptide(L)' 'MAGTSEIADEVGCTRRTAYTRLKSLEERGCAESRQVGNSLVWITTE' A
#
# COMPACT_ATOMS: atom_id res chain seq x y z
N MET A 1 3.51 -9.20 -0.33
CA MET A 1 3.54 -7.98 -1.17
C MET A 1 2.23 -7.88 -1.92
N ALA A 2 1.60 -6.71 -1.97
CA ALA A 2 0.27 -6.55 -2.58
C ALA A 2 0.11 -5.17 -3.24
N GLY A 3 -0.76 -5.06 -4.24
CA GLY A 3 -1.06 -3.78 -4.90
C GLY A 3 -2.00 -2.91 -4.08
N THR A 4 -1.95 -1.59 -4.23
CA THR A 4 -2.86 -0.67 -3.49
C THR A 4 -4.34 -1.03 -3.65
N SER A 5 -4.75 -1.49 -4.83
CA SER A 5 -6.15 -1.86 -5.11
C SER A 5 -6.56 -3.16 -4.42
N GLU A 6 -5.67 -4.15 -4.43
CA GLU A 6 -5.89 -5.44 -3.76
C GLU A 6 -5.99 -5.26 -2.25
N ILE A 7 -5.09 -4.46 -1.67
CA ILE A 7 -5.16 -4.07 -0.26
C ILE A 7 -6.47 -3.35 0.03
N ALA A 8 -6.87 -2.41 -0.83
CA ALA A 8 -8.11 -1.65 -0.63
C ALA A 8 -9.35 -2.56 -0.59
N ASP A 9 -9.41 -3.56 -1.47
CA ASP A 9 -10.49 -4.55 -1.53
C ASP A 9 -10.54 -5.39 -0.25
N GLU A 10 -9.38 -5.92 0.17
CA GLU A 10 -9.24 -6.75 1.38
C GLU A 10 -9.66 -6.04 2.67
N VAL A 11 -9.25 -4.79 2.89
CA VAL A 11 -9.67 -4.00 4.06
C VAL A 11 -11.01 -3.27 3.88
N GLY A 12 -11.67 -3.43 2.73
CA GLY A 12 -12.98 -2.83 2.46
C GLY A 12 -12.96 -1.29 2.44
N CYS A 13 -11.96 -0.68 1.81
CA CYS A 13 -11.85 0.77 1.69
C CYS A 13 -11.57 1.22 0.25
N THR A 14 -11.66 2.52 -0.02
CA THR A 14 -11.35 3.02 -1.36
C THR A 14 -9.85 2.92 -1.63
N ARG A 15 -9.46 2.72 -2.90
CA ARG A 15 -8.05 2.73 -3.34
C ARG A 15 -7.30 3.97 -2.86
N ARG A 16 -7.96 5.14 -2.86
CA ARG A 16 -7.37 6.40 -2.37
C ARG A 16 -7.12 6.37 -0.86
N THR A 17 -8.07 5.85 -0.08
CA THR A 17 -7.91 5.66 1.36
C THR A 17 -6.78 4.68 1.67
N ALA A 18 -6.73 3.54 0.97
CA ALA A 18 -5.65 2.57 1.12
C ALA A 18 -4.29 3.22 0.83
N TYR A 19 -4.17 3.95 -0.28
CA TYR A 19 -2.94 4.67 -0.64
C TYR A 19 -2.48 5.62 0.46
N THR A 20 -3.38 6.47 0.99
CA THR A 20 -3.02 7.42 2.06
C THR A 20 -2.56 6.70 3.33
N ARG A 21 -3.22 5.60 3.72
CA ARG A 21 -2.83 4.81 4.90
C ARG A 21 -1.47 4.14 4.71
N LEU A 22 -1.25 3.56 3.53
CA LEU A 22 0.00 2.89 3.18
C LEU A 22 1.18 3.86 3.14
N LYS A 23 0.99 5.07 2.60
CA LYS A 23 1.99 6.16 2.69
C LYS A 23 2.32 6.50 4.14
N SER A 24 1.33 6.62 5.01
CA SER A 24 1.57 6.88 6.43
C SER A 24 2.31 5.72 7.13
N LEU A 25 2.04 4.47 6.75
CA LEU A 25 2.80 3.32 7.24
C LEU A 25 4.25 3.32 6.75
N GLU A 26 4.48 3.75 5.52
CA GLU A 26 5.83 3.92 4.97
C GLU A 26 6.62 5.02 5.69
N GLU A 27 5.99 6.16 5.98
CA GLU A 27 6.61 7.23 6.79
C GLU A 27 6.97 6.77 8.20
N ARG A 28 6.24 5.79 8.74
CA ARG A 28 6.50 5.18 10.05
C ARG A 28 7.51 4.04 9.99
N GLY A 29 8.00 3.67 8.79
CA GLY A 29 8.87 2.52 8.60
C GLY A 29 8.17 1.19 8.92
N CYS A 30 6.88 1.08 8.65
CA CYS A 30 6.09 -0.16 8.79
C CYS A 30 5.73 -0.79 7.44
N ALA A 31 5.91 -0.05 6.34
CA ALA A 31 5.74 -0.55 4.98
C ALA A 31 6.77 0.09 4.04
N GLU A 32 6.99 -0.53 2.90
CA GLU A 32 7.79 0.01 1.80
C GLU A 32 6.98 -0.07 0.51
N SER A 33 7.05 0.97 -0.31
CA SER A 33 6.45 0.97 -1.64
C SER A 33 7.49 0.74 -2.73
N ARG A 34 7.13 -0.05 -3.74
CA ARG A 34 7.93 -0.28 -4.94
C ARG A 34 7.08 -0.08 -6.19
N GLN A 35 7.56 0.71 -7.13
CA GLN A 35 6.92 0.84 -8.43
C GLN A 35 7.23 -0.36 -9.32
N VAL A 36 6.19 -1.04 -9.79
CA VAL A 36 6.26 -2.16 -10.74
C VAL A 36 5.34 -1.81 -11.91
N GLY A 37 5.95 -1.46 -13.05
CA GLY A 37 5.24 -0.91 -14.20
C GLY A 37 4.54 0.42 -13.86
N ASN A 38 3.22 0.45 -14.03
CA ASN A 38 2.36 1.60 -13.71
C ASN A 38 1.60 1.43 -12.38
N SER A 39 2.06 0.55 -11.48
CA SER A 39 1.41 0.29 -10.21
C SER A 39 2.41 0.24 -9.06
N LEU A 40 1.94 0.61 -7.88
CA LEU A 40 2.70 0.47 -6.63
C LEU A 40 2.36 -0.86 -5.98
N VAL A 41 3.41 -1.59 -5.61
CA VAL A 41 3.36 -2.79 -4.79
C VAL A 41 3.90 -2.43 -3.41
N TRP A 42 3.20 -2.89 -2.38
CA TRP A 42 3.53 -2.62 -0.99
C TRP A 42 4.06 -3.88 -0.32
N ILE A 43 5.07 -3.67 0.52
CA ILE A 43 5.77 -4.69 1.28
C ILE A 43 5.69 -4.26 2.74
N THR A 44 5.27 -5.14 3.63
CA THR A 44 5.37 -4.88 5.07
C THR A 44 6.83 -5.07 5.48
N THR A 45 7.40 -4.11 6.19
CA THR A 45 8.69 -4.32 6.84
C THR A 45 8.42 -4.96 8.19
N GLU A 46 8.98 -6.15 8.39
CA GLU A 46 8.95 -6.85 9.69
C GLU A 46 9.91 -6.21 10.69
#